data_AF-A0ABD5PC26-F1
#
_entry.id   AF-A0ABD5PC26-F1
#
_cell.length_a   1.000
_cell.length_b   1.000
_cell.length_c   1.000
_cell.angle_alpha   90.00
_cell.angle_beta   90.00
_cell.angle_gamma   90.00
#
_symmetry.space_group_name_H-M   'P 1'
#
loop_
_entity.id
_entity.type
_entity.pdbx_description
1 polymer ?
#
loop_
_entity_poly.entity_id
_entity_poly.type
_entity_poly.pdbx_seq_one_letter_code
_entity_poly.pdbx_strand_id
1 'polypeptide(L)'
;MTIETPTRREFMVYTGGATAATGLATPVRGAPGGGTGRSAALPVGGTGLQIGQNSTGYFLDVPDVPGESTDSAHRDEIDVLAWSWGMRRAVDAGTGRLSKPEYDTLLATKYVDRSTTELMRRFVDGTVIREDVRLSAAAPVGESRVDYLTVLLSNVLVVSHDVSTVEGSGPVEVVGLAFEAVDVTYRLFGAGGSVIEDRNTVWETATG
;
A
#
# COMPACT_ATOMS: atom_id res chain seq x y z
N MET A 1 21.54 -12.80 -35.78
CA MET A 1 20.39 -12.88 -34.86
C MET A 1 20.71 -11.91 -33.74
N THR A 2 20.26 -10.67 -33.90
CA THR A 2 20.59 -9.55 -33.00
C THR A 2 19.50 -9.47 -31.96
N ILE A 3 19.88 -9.56 -30.69
CA ILE A 3 18.95 -9.52 -29.56
C ILE A 3 18.77 -8.05 -29.21
N GLU A 4 17.61 -7.47 -29.52
CA GLU A 4 17.24 -6.12 -29.10
C GLU A 4 16.98 -6.12 -27.59
N THR A 5 17.66 -5.20 -26.88
CA THR A 5 17.41 -4.92 -25.46
C THR A 5 16.16 -4.07 -25.34
N PRO A 6 15.17 -4.40 -24.48
CA PRO A 6 13.99 -3.57 -24.33
C PRO A 6 14.36 -2.22 -23.70
N THR A 7 13.92 -1.15 -24.36
CA THR A 7 14.06 0.25 -23.95
C THR A 7 13.41 0.50 -22.58
N ARG A 8 14.21 1.04 -21.65
CA ARG A 8 13.81 1.57 -20.34
C ARG A 8 12.67 2.57 -20.51
N ARG A 9 11.50 2.32 -19.90
CA ARG A 9 10.44 3.32 -19.78
C ARG A 9 10.85 4.33 -18.71
N GLU A 10 10.95 5.60 -19.08
CA GLU A 10 11.16 6.69 -18.12
C GLU A 10 9.89 6.86 -17.27
N PHE A 11 10.02 6.67 -15.95
CA PHE A 11 8.98 7.03 -15.00
C PHE A 11 9.01 8.56 -14.82
N MET A 12 7.93 9.22 -15.25
CA MET A 12 7.77 10.66 -15.16
C MET A 12 7.42 11.07 -13.73
N VAL A 13 8.42 11.56 -12.98
CA VAL A 13 8.21 12.17 -11.66
C VAL A 13 7.56 13.53 -11.84
N TYR A 14 6.28 13.67 -11.46
CA TYR A 14 5.61 14.96 -11.42
C TYR A 14 6.10 15.76 -10.20
N THR A 15 6.96 16.75 -10.42
CA THR A 15 7.34 17.72 -9.39
C THR A 15 6.38 18.91 -9.43
N GLY A 16 5.39 18.92 -8.54
CA GLY A 16 4.53 20.07 -8.31
C GLY A 16 5.27 21.15 -7.53
N GLY A 17 5.50 22.31 -8.16
CA GLY A 17 6.13 23.47 -7.55
C GLY A 17 5.23 24.18 -6.55
N ALA A 18 5.75 24.46 -5.35
CA ALA A 18 5.11 25.31 -4.35
C ALA A 18 5.76 26.71 -4.35
N THR A 19 4.95 27.72 -4.66
CA THR A 19 5.29 29.15 -4.65
C THR A 19 5.47 29.66 -3.21
N ALA A 20 6.57 30.37 -2.96
CA ALA A 20 6.92 30.95 -1.68
C ALA A 20 6.07 32.17 -1.30
N ALA A 21 5.77 32.32 -0.01
CA ALA A 21 5.33 33.58 0.58
C ALA A 21 6.30 34.01 1.70
N THR A 22 6.83 35.22 1.53
CA THR A 22 7.84 35.89 2.35
C THR A 22 7.20 36.63 3.54
N GLY A 23 7.88 36.72 4.69
CA GLY A 23 7.49 37.61 5.78
C GLY A 23 8.39 37.52 7.02
N LEU A 24 9.40 38.40 7.09
CA LEU A 24 10.31 38.62 8.23
C LEU A 24 9.72 39.63 9.24
N ALA A 25 9.95 39.44 10.56
CA ALA A 25 10.18 40.53 11.54
C ALA A 25 10.61 40.05 12.96
N THR A 26 11.92 40.19 13.24
CA THR A 26 12.68 40.68 14.44
C THR A 26 12.46 40.23 15.91
N PRO A 27 13.52 40.26 16.75
CA PRO A 27 13.55 39.73 18.13
C PRO A 27 13.47 40.82 19.23
N VAL A 28 13.05 40.46 20.45
CA VAL A 28 13.30 41.28 21.67
C VAL A 28 13.72 40.38 22.85
N ARG A 29 14.79 40.81 23.53
CA ARG A 29 15.44 40.22 24.70
C ARG A 29 15.06 40.99 25.97
N GLY A 30 14.76 40.29 27.07
CA GLY A 30 14.67 40.83 28.43
C GLY A 30 14.36 39.75 29.48
N ALA A 31 15.19 39.65 30.53
CA ALA A 31 15.11 38.70 31.66
C ALA A 31 14.72 39.44 32.97
N PRO A 32 14.71 38.87 34.20
CA PRO A 32 14.37 37.51 34.70
C PRO A 32 13.30 37.54 35.84
N GLY A 33 12.71 36.40 36.24
CA GLY A 33 11.88 36.31 37.46
C GLY A 33 11.19 34.95 37.63
N GLY A 34 11.37 34.33 38.81
CA GLY A 34 11.02 32.93 39.08
C GLY A 34 9.53 32.63 39.27
N GLY A 35 9.17 31.37 39.03
CA GLY A 35 7.85 30.81 39.30
C GLY A 35 7.72 29.39 38.76
N THR A 36 7.82 28.42 39.66
CA THR A 36 7.22 27.06 39.61
C THR A 36 6.93 26.48 38.22
N GLY A 37 7.86 25.68 37.71
CA GLY A 37 7.67 24.88 36.49
C GLY A 37 6.55 23.85 36.68
N ARG A 38 5.33 24.20 36.29
CA ARG A 38 4.36 23.22 35.79
C ARG A 38 4.88 22.84 34.41
N SER A 39 5.23 21.56 34.22
CA SER A 39 5.44 21.03 32.88
C SER A 39 4.21 21.39 32.04
N ALA A 40 4.36 22.36 31.15
CA ALA A 40 3.42 22.59 30.09
C ALA A 40 3.54 21.36 29.20
N ALA A 41 2.63 20.41 29.40
CA ALA A 41 2.39 19.37 28.44
C ALA A 41 2.14 20.08 27.10
N LEU A 42 3.02 19.84 26.13
CA LEU A 42 2.71 20.14 24.75
C LEU A 42 1.34 19.51 24.46
N PRO A 43 0.38 20.21 23.84
CA PRO A 43 -0.77 19.51 23.31
C PRO A 43 -0.22 18.50 22.31
N VAL A 44 -0.29 17.21 22.65
CA VAL A 44 -0.12 16.13 21.67
C VAL A 44 -1.37 16.16 20.80
N GLY A 45 -1.47 17.21 19.99
CA GLY A 45 -2.42 17.38 18.91
C GLY A 45 -1.87 16.67 17.69
N GLY A 46 -1.81 15.34 17.76
CA GLY A 46 -1.70 14.50 16.59
C GLY A 46 -3.11 14.12 16.15
N THR A 47 -3.79 14.99 15.41
CA THR A 47 -4.98 14.59 14.64
C THR A 47 -4.51 13.76 13.46
N GLY A 48 -4.14 12.51 13.72
CA GLY A 48 -4.40 11.45 12.76
C GLY A 48 -5.92 11.35 12.59
N LEU A 49 -6.38 10.94 11.40
CA LEU A 49 -7.79 10.64 11.18
C LEU A 49 -8.31 9.77 12.34
N GLN A 50 -9.27 10.27 13.10
CA GLN A 50 -10.04 9.42 14.00
C GLN A 50 -10.96 8.61 13.10
N ILE A 51 -10.46 7.43 12.70
CA ILE A 51 -11.21 6.44 11.94
C ILE A 51 -12.53 6.16 12.67
N GLY A 52 -13.63 6.63 12.07
CA GLY A 52 -14.97 6.29 12.54
C GLY A 52 -15.15 4.77 12.47
N GLN A 53 -16.09 4.23 13.24
CA GLN A 53 -16.42 2.79 13.31
C GLN A 53 -16.94 2.19 11.97
N ASN A 54 -16.79 2.88 10.84
CA ASN A 54 -16.90 2.29 9.50
C ASN A 54 -15.54 1.68 9.14
N SER A 55 -15.47 0.36 9.16
CA SER A 55 -14.25 -0.42 8.92
C SER A 55 -13.55 -0.01 7.62
N THR A 56 -12.22 0.14 7.69
CA THR A 56 -11.34 0.16 6.51
C THR A 56 -11.71 -0.98 5.55
N GLY A 57 -11.78 -0.68 4.26
CA GLY A 57 -11.93 -1.68 3.21
C GLY A 57 -10.57 -2.04 2.63
N TYR A 58 -10.38 -3.30 2.25
CA TYR A 58 -9.23 -3.74 1.49
C TYR A 58 -9.72 -4.36 0.19
N PHE A 59 -9.10 -3.97 -0.92
CA PHE A 59 -9.53 -4.38 -2.25
C PHE A 59 -8.32 -4.82 -3.08
N LEU A 60 -8.53 -5.81 -3.93
CA LEU A 60 -7.52 -6.30 -4.85
C LEU A 60 -8.07 -6.25 -6.29
N ASP A 61 -7.48 -5.39 -7.10
CA ASP A 61 -7.74 -5.28 -8.52
C ASP A 61 -6.73 -6.15 -9.27
N VAL A 62 -7.25 -7.22 -9.90
CA VAL A 62 -6.46 -8.17 -10.68
C VAL A 62 -6.94 -8.12 -12.13
N PRO A 63 -6.10 -7.74 -13.10
CA PRO A 63 -6.48 -7.66 -14.51
C PRO A 63 -7.12 -8.96 -15.03
N ASP A 64 -8.25 -8.82 -15.73
CA ASP A 64 -9.10 -9.90 -16.25
C ASP A 64 -9.63 -10.91 -15.21
N VAL A 65 -9.55 -10.61 -13.92
CA VAL A 65 -10.04 -11.47 -12.84
C VAL A 65 -11.01 -10.68 -11.96
N PRO A 66 -12.26 -10.52 -12.40
CA PRO A 66 -13.21 -9.69 -11.68
C PRO A 66 -13.63 -10.34 -10.36
N GLY A 67 -13.63 -9.59 -9.26
CA GLY A 67 -14.18 -9.98 -7.95
C GLY A 67 -15.63 -9.55 -7.79
N GLU A 68 -16.22 -9.66 -6.60
CA GLU A 68 -17.65 -9.34 -6.38
C GLU A 68 -17.91 -8.07 -5.56
N SER A 69 -16.90 -7.20 -5.42
CA SER A 69 -17.07 -5.99 -4.61
C SER A 69 -18.14 -5.05 -5.18
N THR A 70 -18.99 -4.57 -4.27
CA THR A 70 -20.08 -3.64 -4.57
C THR A 70 -19.75 -2.19 -4.18
N ASP A 71 -18.55 -1.96 -3.64
CA ASP A 71 -18.10 -0.62 -3.26
C ASP A 71 -18.06 0.29 -4.51
N SER A 72 -18.52 1.53 -4.35
CA SER A 72 -18.57 2.48 -5.47
C SER A 72 -17.21 2.84 -6.05
N ALA A 73 -16.15 2.82 -5.23
CA ALA A 73 -14.80 3.18 -5.63
C ALA A 73 -13.98 1.96 -6.10
N HIS A 74 -14.40 0.76 -5.71
CA HIS A 74 -13.70 -0.52 -5.98
C HIS A 74 -14.65 -1.56 -6.59
N ARG A 75 -15.51 -1.11 -7.51
CA ARG A 75 -16.54 -1.99 -8.09
C ARG A 75 -15.90 -3.10 -8.91
N ASP A 76 -16.44 -4.31 -8.77
CA ASP A 76 -15.96 -5.51 -9.47
C ASP A 76 -14.51 -5.92 -9.12
N GLU A 77 -13.88 -5.25 -8.15
CA GLU A 77 -12.62 -5.71 -7.54
C GLU A 77 -12.90 -6.84 -6.54
N ILE A 78 -11.84 -7.47 -6.05
CA ILE A 78 -11.92 -8.53 -5.04
C ILE A 78 -11.94 -7.90 -3.65
N ASP A 79 -12.95 -8.23 -2.85
CA ASP A 79 -12.96 -7.87 -1.42
C ASP A 79 -11.94 -8.71 -0.64
N VAL A 80 -11.01 -8.03 0.03
CA VAL A 80 -9.94 -8.65 0.83
C VAL A 80 -10.26 -8.51 2.32
N LEU A 81 -10.16 -9.62 3.04
CA LEU A 81 -10.39 -9.70 4.49
C LEU A 81 -9.14 -9.32 5.27
N ALA A 82 -7.99 -9.78 4.80
CA ALA A 82 -6.69 -9.53 5.39
C ALA A 82 -5.62 -9.68 4.32
N TRP A 83 -4.49 -9.01 4.50
CA TRP A 83 -3.33 -9.21 3.66
C TRP A 83 -2.05 -9.07 4.48
N SER A 84 -0.97 -9.68 4.00
CA SER A 84 0.36 -9.47 4.56
C SER A 84 1.40 -9.50 3.46
N TRP A 85 2.43 -8.69 3.64
CA TRP A 85 3.59 -8.62 2.78
C TRP A 85 4.75 -7.99 3.57
N GLY A 86 5.99 -8.30 3.19
CA GLY A 86 7.17 -7.89 3.92
C GLY A 86 8.42 -7.89 3.05
N MET A 87 9.46 -7.28 3.61
CA MET A 87 10.81 -7.31 3.06
C MET A 87 11.81 -7.42 4.21
N ARG A 88 12.90 -8.13 3.99
CA ARG A 88 13.91 -8.43 5.00
C ARG A 88 15.29 -8.47 4.39
N ARG A 89 16.31 -8.16 5.18
CA ARG A 89 17.71 -8.38 4.83
C ARG A 89 18.50 -8.75 6.08
N ALA A 90 19.42 -9.68 5.94
CA ALA A 90 20.38 -9.99 6.97
C ALA A 90 21.47 -8.90 7.09
N VAL A 91 21.94 -8.69 8.32
CA VAL A 91 23.11 -7.88 8.66
C VAL A 91 24.17 -8.82 9.22
N ASP A 92 25.36 -8.84 8.62
CA ASP A 92 26.47 -9.62 9.13
C ASP A 92 26.96 -9.06 10.48
N ALA A 93 26.93 -9.89 11.52
CA ALA A 93 27.20 -9.45 12.89
C ALA A 93 28.67 -9.06 13.14
N GLY A 94 29.62 -9.57 12.36
CA GLY A 94 31.05 -9.29 12.53
C GLY A 94 31.53 -8.07 11.74
N THR A 95 30.99 -7.89 10.54
CA THR A 95 31.44 -6.87 9.58
C THR A 95 30.43 -5.75 9.36
N GLY A 96 29.19 -5.90 9.81
CA GLY A 96 28.10 -4.94 9.58
C GLY A 96 27.61 -4.89 8.12
N ARG A 97 28.08 -5.81 7.26
CA ARG A 97 27.71 -5.84 5.83
C ARG A 97 26.24 -6.24 5.67
N LEU A 98 25.54 -5.53 4.78
CA LEU A 98 24.15 -5.83 4.41
C LEU A 98 24.09 -6.87 3.29
N SER A 99 23.17 -7.83 3.41
CA SER A 99 22.79 -8.72 2.31
C SER A 99 21.86 -8.02 1.30
N LYS A 100 21.68 -8.66 0.14
CA LYS A 100 20.65 -8.24 -0.82
C LYS A 100 19.26 -8.32 -0.15
N PRO A 101 18.35 -7.37 -0.40
CA PRO A 101 16.99 -7.45 0.12
C PRO A 101 16.27 -8.68 -0.42
N GLU A 102 15.48 -9.31 0.44
CA GLU A 102 14.53 -10.34 0.11
C GLU A 102 13.11 -9.79 0.29
N TYR A 103 12.25 -10.09 -0.67
CA TYR A 103 10.85 -9.65 -0.69
C TYR A 103 9.96 -10.87 -0.51
N ASP A 104 9.01 -10.77 0.41
CA ASP A 104 8.03 -11.82 0.65
C ASP A 104 6.97 -11.84 -0.44
N THR A 105 6.33 -12.99 -0.65
CA THR A 105 5.09 -13.11 -1.42
C THR A 105 3.99 -12.31 -0.73
N LEU A 106 3.18 -11.58 -1.49
CA LEU A 106 1.98 -10.95 -0.94
C LEU A 106 0.92 -12.03 -0.72
N LEU A 107 0.43 -12.16 0.50
CA LEU A 107 -0.65 -13.08 0.86
C LEU A 107 -1.93 -12.28 1.05
N ALA A 108 -2.98 -12.60 0.28
CA ALA A 108 -4.30 -12.00 0.39
C ALA A 108 -5.32 -13.05 0.82
N THR A 109 -6.05 -12.77 1.90
CA THR A 109 -7.15 -13.59 2.42
C THR A 109 -8.47 -13.01 1.93
N LYS A 110 -9.32 -13.83 1.30
CA LYS A 110 -10.63 -13.44 0.76
C LYS A 110 -11.67 -14.55 0.97
N TYR A 111 -12.95 -14.23 0.82
CA TYR A 111 -13.96 -15.27 0.65
C TYR A 111 -13.90 -15.86 -0.76
N VAL A 112 -14.41 -17.07 -0.94
CA VAL A 112 -14.65 -17.61 -2.28
C VAL A 112 -15.69 -16.74 -2.99
N ASP A 113 -15.35 -16.31 -4.20
CA ASP A 113 -16.19 -15.49 -5.09
C ASP A 113 -15.91 -15.87 -6.55
N ARG A 114 -16.48 -15.16 -7.53
CA ARG A 114 -16.23 -15.46 -8.96
C ARG A 114 -14.74 -15.41 -9.38
N SER A 115 -13.90 -14.62 -8.69
CA SER A 115 -12.46 -14.52 -9.00
C SER A 115 -11.69 -15.80 -8.66
N THR A 116 -12.19 -16.61 -7.72
CA THR A 116 -11.54 -17.83 -7.24
C THR A 116 -11.14 -18.77 -8.38
N THR A 117 -12.05 -19.03 -9.31
CA THR A 117 -11.80 -19.99 -10.40
C THR A 117 -10.75 -19.49 -11.39
N GLU A 118 -10.71 -18.18 -11.65
CA GLU A 118 -9.72 -17.58 -12.55
C GLU A 118 -8.35 -17.50 -11.89
N LEU A 119 -8.27 -17.22 -10.58
CA LEU A 119 -7.01 -17.26 -9.83
C LEU A 119 -6.41 -18.68 -9.81
N MET A 120 -7.24 -19.70 -9.56
CA MET A 120 -6.81 -21.11 -9.65
C MET A 120 -6.32 -21.47 -11.05
N ARG A 121 -7.02 -20.99 -12.09
CA ARG A 121 -6.59 -21.21 -13.47
C ARG A 121 -5.24 -20.56 -13.75
N ARG A 122 -5.03 -19.30 -13.34
CA ARG A 122 -3.74 -18.61 -13.49
C ARG A 122 -2.60 -19.34 -12.78
N PHE A 123 -2.87 -19.90 -11.60
CA PHE A 123 -1.93 -20.75 -10.87
C PHE A 123 -1.56 -22.01 -11.67
N VAL A 124 -2.55 -22.75 -12.16
CA VAL A 124 -2.34 -23.99 -12.94
C VAL A 124 -1.62 -23.71 -14.26
N ASP A 125 -1.99 -22.64 -14.95
CA ASP A 125 -1.42 -22.26 -16.24
C ASP A 125 -0.02 -21.62 -16.07
N GLY A 126 0.36 -21.21 -14.86
CA GLY A 126 1.63 -20.51 -14.59
C GLY A 126 1.76 -19.18 -15.35
N THR A 127 0.62 -18.53 -15.64
CA THR A 127 0.59 -17.35 -16.50
C THR A 127 0.88 -16.08 -15.71
N VAL A 128 1.91 -15.36 -16.11
CA VAL A 128 2.25 -14.04 -15.57
C VAL A 128 1.19 -13.01 -15.97
N ILE A 129 0.64 -12.33 -14.97
CA ILE A 129 -0.19 -11.13 -15.10
C ILE A 129 0.76 -9.97 -15.41
N ARG A 130 0.78 -9.53 -16.67
CA ARG A 130 1.70 -8.47 -17.14
C ARG A 130 1.26 -7.06 -16.79
N GLU A 131 -0.04 -6.88 -16.64
CA GLU A 131 -0.63 -5.63 -16.14
C GLU A 131 -0.52 -5.59 -14.61
N ASP A 132 -0.53 -4.37 -14.05
CA ASP A 132 -0.32 -4.21 -12.61
C ASP A 132 -1.50 -4.76 -11.82
N VAL A 133 -1.19 -5.50 -10.75
CA VAL A 133 -2.16 -5.90 -9.73
C VAL A 133 -2.12 -4.87 -8.61
N ARG A 134 -3.26 -4.29 -8.24
CA ARG A 134 -3.34 -3.24 -7.22
C ARG A 134 -4.03 -3.76 -5.96
N LEU A 135 -3.31 -3.72 -4.84
CA LEU A 135 -3.91 -3.84 -3.50
C LEU A 135 -4.15 -2.42 -2.94
N SER A 136 -5.37 -2.16 -2.49
CA SER A 136 -5.77 -0.88 -1.89
C SER A 136 -6.26 -1.07 -0.46
N ALA A 137 -5.87 -0.14 0.43
CA ALA A 137 -6.51 0.05 1.72
C ALA A 137 -7.22 1.40 1.73
N ALA A 138 -8.53 1.37 1.96
CA ALA A 138 -9.41 2.51 1.75
C ALA A 138 -10.19 2.86 3.01
N ALA A 139 -10.19 4.15 3.35
CA ALA A 139 -10.92 4.70 4.48
C ALA A 139 -12.20 5.39 4.00
N PRO A 140 -13.30 5.35 4.78
CA PRO A 140 -14.52 6.06 4.44
C PRO A 140 -14.31 7.59 4.50
N VAL A 141 -14.78 8.29 3.48
CA VAL A 141 -14.84 9.76 3.40
C VAL A 141 -16.19 10.15 2.80
N GLY A 142 -17.05 10.76 3.62
CA GLY A 142 -18.43 11.03 3.23
C GLY A 142 -19.19 9.74 2.95
N GLU A 143 -19.77 9.62 1.76
CA GLU A 143 -20.51 8.44 1.30
C GLU A 143 -19.67 7.47 0.45
N SER A 144 -18.37 7.76 0.27
CA SER A 144 -17.47 6.93 -0.53
C SER A 144 -16.22 6.54 0.27
N ARG A 145 -15.27 5.86 -0.39
CA ARG A 145 -13.98 5.51 0.17
C ARG A 145 -12.85 6.16 -0.62
N VAL A 146 -11.74 6.40 0.06
CA VAL A 146 -10.51 6.88 -0.54
C VAL A 146 -9.34 6.03 -0.11
N ASP A 147 -8.49 5.69 -1.07
CA ASP A 147 -7.26 4.95 -0.86
C ASP A 147 -6.25 5.79 -0.11
N TYR A 148 -5.83 5.32 1.06
CA TYR A 148 -4.72 5.90 1.81
C TYR A 148 -3.43 5.09 1.68
N LEU A 149 -3.53 3.84 1.24
CA LEU A 149 -2.41 3.00 0.89
C LEU A 149 -2.74 2.23 -0.38
N THR A 150 -1.82 2.26 -1.33
CA THR A 150 -1.92 1.53 -2.58
C THR A 150 -0.59 0.81 -2.82
N VAL A 151 -0.65 -0.48 -3.14
CA VAL A 151 0.50 -1.31 -3.51
C VAL A 151 0.23 -1.86 -4.91
N LEU A 152 0.97 -1.36 -5.90
CA LEU A 152 0.94 -1.85 -7.28
C LEU A 152 2.06 -2.87 -7.46
N LEU A 153 1.72 -4.07 -7.88
CA LEU A 153 2.62 -5.17 -8.17
C LEU A 153 2.69 -5.39 -9.68
N SER A 154 3.90 -5.43 -10.25
CA SER A 154 4.10 -5.66 -11.68
C SER A 154 4.65 -7.06 -11.95
N ASN A 155 4.28 -7.62 -13.11
CA ASN A 155 4.64 -8.98 -13.54
C ASN A 155 4.32 -10.03 -12.45
N VAL A 156 3.04 -10.13 -12.12
CA VAL A 156 2.57 -10.93 -10.98
C VAL A 156 2.33 -12.38 -11.39
N LEU A 157 2.73 -13.32 -10.55
CA LEU A 157 2.43 -14.74 -10.67
C LEU A 157 1.67 -15.21 -9.42
N VAL A 158 0.58 -15.95 -9.63
CA VAL A 158 -0.09 -16.67 -8.54
C VAL A 158 0.78 -17.88 -8.18
N VAL A 159 1.28 -17.94 -6.95
CA VAL A 159 2.26 -18.95 -6.49
C VAL A 159 1.75 -19.86 -5.38
N SER A 160 0.62 -19.52 -4.76
CA SER A 160 -0.09 -20.41 -3.84
C SER A 160 -1.58 -20.08 -3.82
N HIS A 161 -2.41 -21.09 -3.55
CA HIS A 161 -3.84 -20.94 -3.37
C HIS A 161 -4.32 -22.01 -2.39
N ASP A 162 -4.67 -21.57 -1.18
CA ASP A 162 -5.14 -22.44 -0.11
C ASP A 162 -6.61 -22.12 0.19
N VAL A 163 -7.49 -23.12 0.15
CA VAL A 163 -8.92 -22.96 0.48
C VAL A 163 -9.23 -23.74 1.74
N SER A 164 -9.90 -23.09 2.68
CA SER A 164 -10.27 -23.68 3.97
C SER A 164 -11.67 -23.23 4.40
N THR A 165 -12.23 -23.91 5.38
CA THR A 165 -13.51 -23.53 5.99
C THR A 165 -13.31 -23.40 7.50
N VAL A 166 -13.89 -22.38 8.09
CA VAL A 166 -14.05 -22.29 9.54
C VAL A 166 -15.51 -22.57 9.88
N GLU A 167 -15.76 -23.37 10.92
CA GLU A 167 -17.10 -23.70 11.38
C GLU A 167 -17.94 -22.41 11.59
N GLY A 168 -19.15 -22.37 11.01
CA GLY A 168 -20.02 -21.19 11.08
C GLY A 168 -19.68 -20.06 10.10
N SER A 169 -18.71 -20.25 9.21
CA SER A 169 -18.37 -19.30 8.14
C SER A 169 -18.42 -19.98 6.76
N GLY A 170 -18.50 -19.16 5.70
CA GLY A 170 -18.29 -19.64 4.33
C GLY A 170 -16.82 -20.01 4.06
N PRO A 171 -16.52 -20.65 2.91
CA PRO A 171 -15.14 -20.93 2.53
C PRO A 171 -14.30 -19.64 2.42
N VAL A 172 -13.10 -19.70 3.00
CA VAL A 172 -12.09 -18.64 2.98
C VAL A 172 -10.87 -19.16 2.25
N GLU A 173 -10.25 -18.32 1.44
CA GLU A 173 -9.05 -18.68 0.70
C GLU A 173 -7.92 -17.67 0.92
N VAL A 174 -6.69 -18.19 0.82
CA VAL A 174 -5.45 -17.41 0.89
C VAL A 174 -4.73 -17.58 -0.44
N VAL A 175 -4.51 -16.46 -1.13
CA VAL A 175 -3.85 -16.41 -2.44
C VAL A 175 -2.49 -15.75 -2.28
N GLY A 176 -1.45 -16.40 -2.78
CA GLY A 176 -0.08 -15.89 -2.78
C GLY A 176 0.30 -15.31 -4.13
N LEU A 177 0.76 -14.07 -4.13
CA LEU A 177 1.19 -13.31 -5.31
C LEU A 177 2.69 -13.00 -5.22
N ALA A 178 3.47 -13.59 -6.11
CA ALA A 178 4.86 -13.20 -6.35
C ALA A 178 4.90 -12.16 -7.47
N PHE A 179 5.87 -11.25 -7.44
CA PHE A 179 5.94 -10.11 -8.35
C PHE A 179 7.40 -9.72 -8.61
N GLU A 180 7.64 -8.97 -9.68
CA GLU A 180 8.99 -8.52 -10.06
C GLU A 180 9.27 -7.08 -9.64
N ALA A 181 8.25 -6.22 -9.60
CA ALA A 181 8.38 -4.83 -9.17
C ALA A 181 7.21 -4.43 -8.29
N VAL A 182 7.41 -3.39 -7.49
CA VAL A 182 6.36 -2.83 -6.65
C VAL A 182 6.48 -1.31 -6.53
N ASP A 183 5.33 -0.65 -6.62
CA ASP A 183 5.12 0.77 -6.30
C ASP A 183 4.19 0.84 -5.09
N VAL A 184 4.67 1.49 -4.03
CA VAL A 184 3.87 1.76 -2.83
C VAL A 184 3.61 3.24 -2.72
N THR A 185 2.32 3.59 -2.71
CA THR A 185 1.86 4.95 -2.49
C THR A 185 1.10 5.04 -1.17
N TYR A 186 1.50 5.96 -0.30
CA TYR A 186 0.78 6.34 0.91
C TYR A 186 0.28 7.78 0.77
N ARG A 187 -1.01 7.98 1.06
CA ARG A 187 -1.67 9.27 1.00
C ARG A 187 -2.14 9.69 2.38
N LEU A 188 -1.66 10.85 2.82
CA LEU A 188 -2.10 11.50 4.04
C LEU A 188 -3.27 12.41 3.71
N PHE A 189 -4.38 12.21 4.41
CA PHE A 189 -5.56 13.08 4.30
C PHE A 189 -5.72 13.96 5.53
N GLY A 190 -6.20 15.17 5.29
CA GLY A 190 -6.64 16.12 6.30
C GLY A 190 -8.10 15.97 6.66
N ALA A 191 -8.58 16.88 7.49
CA ALA A 191 -9.99 16.95 7.83
C ALA A 191 -10.85 17.08 6.56
N GLY A 192 -11.97 16.36 6.53
CA GLY A 192 -12.89 16.36 5.38
C GLY A 192 -12.38 15.63 4.13
N GLY A 193 -11.29 14.86 4.21
CA GLY A 193 -10.79 14.05 3.08
C GLY A 193 -9.95 14.82 2.06
N SER A 194 -9.49 16.03 2.39
CA SER A 194 -8.52 16.76 1.59
C SER A 194 -7.17 16.04 1.58
N VAL A 195 -6.51 15.93 0.43
CA VAL A 195 -5.16 15.36 0.36
C VAL A 195 -4.16 16.37 0.92
N ILE A 196 -3.40 15.97 1.95
CA ILE A 196 -2.31 16.77 2.51
C ILE A 196 -1.00 16.43 1.82
N GLU A 197 -0.72 15.14 1.65
CA GLU A 197 0.57 14.66 1.15
C GLU A 197 0.41 13.31 0.47
N ASP A 198 1.12 13.13 -0.65
CA ASP A 198 1.30 11.85 -1.32
C ASP A 198 2.78 11.48 -1.27
N ARG A 199 3.08 10.28 -0.75
CA ARG A 199 4.42 9.68 -0.76
C ARG A 199 4.40 8.41 -1.57
N ASN A 200 5.32 8.32 -2.53
CA ASN A 200 5.49 7.15 -3.37
C ASN A 200 6.92 6.60 -3.21
N THR A 201 7.07 5.28 -3.25
CA THR A 201 8.36 4.62 -3.42
C THR A 201 8.20 3.44 -4.38
N VAL A 202 9.11 3.32 -5.35
CA VAL A 202 9.12 2.27 -6.38
C VAL A 202 10.44 1.51 -6.35
N TRP A 203 10.40 0.20 -6.50
CA TRP A 203 11.61 -0.60 -6.71
C TRP A 203 11.35 -1.89 -7.50
N GLU A 204 12.43 -2.36 -8.12
CA GLU A 204 12.53 -3.63 -8.83
C GLU A 204 13.16 -4.69 -7.92
N THR A 205 12.46 -5.78 -7.65
CA THR A 205 12.92 -6.83 -6.72
C THR A 205 14.22 -7.49 -7.18
N ALA A 206 14.44 -7.56 -8.50
CA ALA A 206 15.62 -8.16 -9.09
C ALA A 206 16.89 -7.33 -8.88
N THR A 207 16.80 -6.00 -8.85
CA THR A 207 17.97 -5.12 -8.76
C THR A 207 18.16 -4.48 -7.39
N GLY A 208 17.12 -4.44 -6.55
CA GLY A 208 17.14 -3.82 -5.23
C GLY A 208 16.96 -2.31 -5.28
#